data_AF-A0AB33K3X5-F1
#
_entry.id   AF-A0AB33K3X5-F1
#
_cell.length_a   1.000
_cell.length_b   1.000
_cell.length_c   1.000
_cell.angle_alpha   90.00
_cell.angle_beta   90.00
_cell.angle_gamma   90.00
#
_symmetry.space_group_name_H-M   'P 1'
#
loop_
_entity.id
_entity.type
_entity.pdbx_description
1 polymer ?
#
loop_
_entity_poly.entity_id
_entity_poly.type
_entity_poly.pdbx_seq_one_letter_code
_entity_poly.pdbx_strand_id
1 'polypeptide(L)' 'MLDRVTGVRDGLPVLGDGRVIEAANVLRCTGFRQDHDWIDMLVTDEDGYPVHDRGVSPEPGLYFAGVRFQY' A
#
# COMPACT_ATOMS: atom_id res chain seq x y z
N MET A 1 23.90 9.33 3.75
CA MET A 1 22.60 8.82 3.28
C MET A 1 21.95 9.91 2.42
N LEU A 2 21.27 9.56 1.32
CA LEU A 2 20.51 10.54 0.54
C LEU A 2 19.19 10.86 1.26
N ASP A 3 18.69 12.09 1.11
CA ASP A 3 17.39 12.48 1.62
C ASP A 3 16.24 11.92 0.73
N ARG A 4 15.00 11.96 1.22
CA ARG A 4 13.80 11.52 0.50
C ARG A 4 13.54 12.41 -0.72
N VAL A 5 13.04 11.81 -1.81
CA VAL A 5 12.49 12.59 -2.94
C VAL A 5 11.21 13.32 -2.49
N THR A 6 11.19 14.64 -2.60
CA THR A 6 10.09 15.51 -2.18
C THR A 6 9.38 16.19 -3.35
N GLY A 7 9.94 16.14 -4.55
CA GLY A 7 9.35 16.75 -5.72
C GLY A 7 10.06 16.40 -7.02
N VAL A 8 9.69 17.13 -8.06
CA VAL A 8 10.28 17.04 -9.40
C VAL A 8 10.56 18.44 -9.90
N ARG A 9 11.72 18.67 -10.54
CA ARG A 9 12.10 19.92 -11.21
C ARG A 9 12.68 19.57 -12.57
N ASP A 10 12.13 20.14 -13.63
CA ASP A 10 12.54 19.88 -15.01
C ASP A 10 12.58 18.38 -15.38
N GLY A 11 11.63 17.60 -14.84
CA GLY A 11 11.55 16.16 -15.04
C GLY A 11 12.47 15.32 -14.14
N LEU A 12 13.29 15.95 -13.30
CA LEU A 12 14.26 15.28 -12.43
C LEU A 12 13.81 15.26 -10.96
N PRO A 13 14.05 14.18 -10.21
CA PRO A 13 13.75 14.11 -8.78
C PRO A 13 14.47 15.19 -7.95
N VAL A 14 13.74 15.81 -7.02
CA VAL A 14 14.28 16.75 -6.02
C VAL A 14 14.30 16.07 -4.66
N LEU A 15 15.45 16.08 -3.98
CA LEU A 15 15.59 15.57 -2.61
C LEU A 15 15.16 16.60 -1.57
N GLY A 16 14.90 16.16 -0.34
CA GLY A 16 14.48 17.02 0.78
C GLY A 16 15.43 18.18 1.09
N ASP A 17 16.73 18.02 0.81
CA ASP A 17 17.74 19.07 0.93
C ASP A 17 17.88 19.97 -0.32
N GLY A 18 16.99 19.83 -1.30
CA GLY A 18 16.92 20.66 -2.50
C GLY A 18 17.80 20.21 -3.66
N ARG A 19 18.65 19.19 -3.48
CA ARG A 19 19.45 18.62 -4.58
C ARG A 19 18.56 18.02 -5.66
N VAL A 20 18.95 18.20 -6.92
CA VAL A 20 18.32 17.56 -8.08
C VAL A 20 19.18 16.36 -8.50
N ILE A 21 18.55 15.21 -8.72
CA ILE A 21 19.24 13.97 -9.11
C ILE A 21 18.98 13.67 -10.57
N GLU A 22 20.05 13.56 -11.35
CA GLU A 22 19.99 13.02 -12.71
C GLU A 22 20.01 11.49 -12.64
N ALA A 23 18.88 10.86 -12.89
CA ALA A 23 18.73 9.41 -12.86
C ALA A 23 18.23 8.90 -14.21
N ALA A 24 18.89 7.88 -14.74
CA ALA A 24 18.47 7.24 -16.00
C ALA A 24 17.17 6.44 -15.86
N ASN A 25 16.86 5.93 -14.65
CA ASN A 25 15.70 5.09 -14.37
C ASN A 25 15.15 5.38 -12.97
N VAL A 26 13.84 5.18 -12.80
CA VAL A 26 13.16 5.27 -11.50
C VAL A 26 12.49 3.93 -11.22
N LEU A 27 12.88 3.27 -10.13
CA LEU A 27 12.24 2.05 -9.65
C LEU A 27 11.40 2.39 -8.42
N ARG A 28 10.09 2.11 -8.47
CA ARG A 28 9.20 2.25 -7.32
C ARG A 28 9.10 0.94 -6.57
N CYS A 29 9.79 0.87 -5.44
CA CYS A 29 9.83 -0.30 -4.56
C CYS A 29 9.07 -0.06 -3.24
N THR A 30 7.97 0.68 -3.28
CA THR A 30 7.20 1.10 -2.08
C THR A 30 6.09 0.12 -1.69
N GLY A 31 6.13 -1.12 -2.18
CA GLY A 31 5.16 -2.17 -1.85
C GLY A 31 3.87 -2.10 -2.67
N PHE A 32 2.79 -2.65 -2.10
CA PHE A 32 1.46 -2.76 -2.70
C PHE A 32 0.36 -2.52 -1.63
N ARG A 33 -0.88 -2.30 -2.09
CA ARG A 33 -2.09 -2.24 -1.24
C ARG A 33 -3.03 -3.38 -1.62
N GLN A 34 -3.71 -3.98 -0.64
CA GLN A 34 -4.79 -4.92 -0.92
C GLN A 34 -6.04 -4.16 -1.37
N ASP A 35 -6.72 -4.68 -2.38
CA ASP A 35 -7.92 -4.06 -2.94
C ASP A 35 -9.10 -5.02 -2.78
N HIS A 36 -10.06 -4.62 -1.95
CA HIS A 36 -11.28 -5.37 -1.65
C HIS A 36 -12.53 -4.63 -2.13
N ASP A 37 -12.39 -3.55 -2.92
CA ASP A 37 -13.50 -2.68 -3.33
C ASP A 37 -14.53 -3.40 -4.22
N TRP A 38 -14.19 -4.58 -4.74
CA TRP A 38 -15.10 -5.45 -5.49
C TRP A 38 -16.11 -6.20 -4.60
N ILE A 39 -15.90 -6.22 -3.28
CA ILE A 39 -16.82 -6.80 -2.30
C ILE A 39 -17.73 -5.68 -1.79
N ASP A 40 -18.98 -5.63 -2.25
CA ASP A 40 -19.98 -4.63 -1.84
C ASP A 40 -20.57 -4.95 -0.46
N MET A 41 -19.71 -5.03 0.56
CA MET A 41 -20.04 -5.34 1.95
C MET A 41 -19.09 -4.60 2.90
N LEU A 42 -19.56 -4.27 4.10
CA LEU A 42 -18.75 -3.64 5.16
C LEU A 42 -17.88 -4.67 5.89
N VAL A 43 -17.02 -5.36 5.16
CA VAL A 43 -16.16 -6.46 5.64
C VAL A 43 -14.70 -6.05 5.82
N THR A 44 -14.38 -4.78 5.59
CA THR A 44 -13.05 -4.19 5.82
C THR A 44 -13.11 -3.05 6.84
N ASP A 45 -11.99 -2.79 7.51
CA ASP A 45 -11.82 -1.65 8.40
C ASP A 45 -11.52 -0.35 7.64
N GLU A 46 -11.30 0.76 8.36
CA GLU A 46 -11.00 2.07 7.78
C GLU A 46 -9.69 2.10 6.95
N ASP A 47 -8.78 1.13 7.19
CA ASP A 47 -7.52 0.97 6.47
C ASP A 47 -7.65 0.00 5.27
N GLY A 48 -8.85 -0.56 5.04
CA GLY A 48 -9.14 -1.51 3.96
C GLY A 48 -8.69 -2.94 4.25
N TYR A 49 -8.32 -3.26 5.50
CA TYR A 49 -7.99 -4.62 5.90
C TYR A 49 -9.26 -5.43 6.21
N PRO A 50 -9.32 -6.71 5.80
CA PRO A 50 -10.47 -7.54 6.14
C PRO A 50 -10.64 -7.72 7.64
N VAL A 51 -11.86 -7.48 8.12
CA VAL A 51 -12.25 -7.81 9.50
C VAL A 51 -12.49 -9.31 9.55
N HIS A 52 -11.68 -10.02 10.33
CA HIS A 52 -11.79 -11.47 10.45
C HIS A 52 -11.23 -11.99 11.79
N ASP A 53 -11.71 -13.16 12.22
CA ASP A 53 -11.01 -14.00 13.19
C ASP A 53 -10.39 -15.21 12.46
N ARG A 54 -9.06 -15.26 12.40
CA ARG A 54 -8.29 -16.30 11.71
C ARG A 54 -8.77 -16.62 10.28
N GLY A 55 -9.14 -15.59 9.51
CA GLY A 55 -9.64 -15.71 8.14
C GLY A 55 -11.15 -15.92 8.03
N VAL A 56 -11.90 -16.05 9.14
CA VAL A 56 -13.36 -16.12 9.12
C VAL A 56 -13.94 -14.71 9.24
N SER A 57 -14.72 -14.29 8.23
CA SER A 57 -15.42 -13.00 8.25
C SER A 57 -16.59 -13.04 9.24
N PRO A 58 -17.02 -11.89 9.81
CA PRO A 58 -18.33 -11.80 10.45
C PRO A 58 -19.50 -12.04 9.48
N GLU A 59 -19.30 -11.88 8.17
CA GLU A 59 -20.32 -12.20 7.17
C GLU A 59 -20.38 -13.71 6.90
N PRO A 60 -21.54 -14.38 7.11
CA PRO A 60 -21.66 -15.81 6.92
C PRO A 60 -21.33 -16.27 5.49
N GLY A 61 -20.40 -17.22 5.37
CA GLY A 61 -20.00 -17.78 4.08
C GLY A 61 -18.86 -17.04 3.39
N LEU A 62 -18.39 -15.92 3.95
CA LEU A 62 -17.21 -15.21 3.47
C LEU A 62 -15.97 -15.56 4.31
N TYR A 63 -14.88 -15.87 3.62
CA TYR A 63 -13.60 -16.22 4.23
C TYR A 63 -12.45 -15.54 3.50
N PHE A 64 -11.42 -15.16 4.24
CA PHE A 64 -10.20 -14.55 3.73
C PHE A 64 -9.02 -15.52 3.90
N ALA A 65 -8.19 -15.66 2.86
CA ALA A 65 -6.99 -16.49 2.87
C ALA A 65 -5.76 -15.65 2.49
N GLY A 66 -4.60 -15.96 3.09
CA GLY A 66 -3.37 -15.21 2.82
C GLY A 66 -3.33 -13.80 3.43
N VAL A 67 -4.25 -13.51 4.36
CA VAL A 67 -4.24 -12.29 5.17
C VAL A 67 -3.49 -12.51 6.48
N ARG A 68 -3.16 -11.43 7.19
CA ARG A 68 -2.40 -11.51 8.46
C ARG A 68 -3.21 -12.22 9.55
N PHE A 69 -2.55 -12.71 10.60
CA PHE A 69 -3.19 -13.21 11.83
C PHE A 69 -4.16 -14.40 11.67
N GLN A 70 -3.72 -15.44 10.96
CA GLN A 70 -4.49 -16.70 10.79
C GLN A 70 -4.08 -17.84 11.75
N TYR A 71 -3.20 -17.58 12.73
CA TYR A 71 -2.68 -18.56 13.70
C TYR A 71 -2.91 -18.11 15.14
#